data_AF-A0A1I1GZP4-F1
#
_entry.id   AF-A0A1I1GZP4-F1
#
_cell.length_a   1.000
_cell.length_b   1.000
_cell.length_c   1.000
_cell.angle_alpha   90.00
_cell.angle_beta   90.00
_cell.angle_gamma   90.00
#
_symmetry.space_group_name_H-M   'P 1'
#
loop_
_entity.id
_entity.type
_entity.pdbx_description
1 polymer ?
#
loop_
_entity_poly.entity_id
_entity_poly.type
_entity_poly.pdbx_seq_one_letter_code
_entity_poly.pdbx_strand_id
1 'polypeptide(L)'
;MNKPAAAFCRLKQKPANLPGLFAVFKAALGREWRMQVRRRGDLVNPLVFFALVVVLFPLGISPTEDILAPVAPGVLWVAALLATLMSLDALFRPDLLDGSLEQQLVTGYPLAPLALAKLGVHWLLSSLPLILLSPFLGIMLYLPWEAQGVMMLALLLGSLALSLVGAIGAALTAGVGKSGVLMTLLVLPFYIPVLIFGTGAMQAAISGGSAMAHLSLLGALAALAITLAPWAIAAGLKIAVSGE
;
A
#
# COMPACT_ATOMS: atom_id res chain seq x y z
N MET A 1 7.85 34.74 58.08
CA MET A 1 8.49 34.65 56.75
C MET A 1 8.51 33.19 56.30
N ASN A 2 7.62 32.77 55.39
CA ASN A 2 7.89 31.81 54.31
C ASN A 2 6.59 31.59 53.49
N LYS A 3 6.54 32.04 52.24
CA LYS A 3 5.53 31.61 51.26
C LYS A 3 6.29 30.97 50.09
N PRO A 4 6.00 29.71 49.71
CA PRO A 4 6.76 29.02 48.70
C PRO A 4 6.45 29.53 47.29
N ALA A 5 7.46 29.42 46.44
CA ALA A 5 7.55 29.83 45.05
C ALA A 5 6.62 29.05 44.10
N ALA A 6 5.30 29.26 44.20
CA ALA A 6 4.32 28.75 43.23
C ALA A 6 4.04 29.77 42.10
N ALA A 7 5.08 30.46 41.62
CA ALA A 7 4.96 31.52 40.60
C ALA A 7 5.66 31.18 39.27
N PHE A 8 6.08 29.93 39.08
CA PHE A 8 6.60 29.50 37.78
C PHE A 8 5.45 29.08 36.85
N CYS A 9 5.17 29.96 35.89
CA CYS A 9 4.58 29.62 34.60
C CYS A 9 3.16 29.02 34.60
N ARG A 10 2.17 29.82 34.99
CA ARG A 10 0.90 29.81 34.23
C ARG A 10 1.17 30.43 32.86
N LEU A 11 1.72 29.66 31.93
CA LEU A 11 1.56 29.97 30.52
C LEU A 11 0.06 29.99 30.28
N LYS A 12 -0.52 31.20 30.15
CA LYS A 12 -1.84 31.37 29.53
C LYS A 12 -1.71 30.70 28.17
N GLN A 13 -2.15 29.45 28.06
CA GLN A 13 -2.35 28.79 26.78
C GLN A 13 -3.36 29.66 26.04
N LYS A 14 -2.85 30.54 25.19
CA LYS A 14 -3.62 31.19 24.14
C LYS A 14 -4.30 30.02 23.41
N PRO A 15 -5.62 30.03 23.15
CA PRO A 15 -6.25 28.97 22.38
C PRO A 15 -5.42 28.84 21.11
N ALA A 16 -4.71 27.73 20.99
CA ALA A 16 -3.82 27.55 19.87
C ALA A 16 -4.74 27.59 18.66
N ASN A 17 -4.46 28.49 17.70
CA ASN A 17 -5.06 28.47 16.38
C ASN A 17 -4.56 27.20 15.68
N LEU A 18 -5.02 26.05 16.17
CA LEU A 18 -4.63 24.75 15.69
C LEU A 18 -5.24 24.62 14.30
N PRO A 19 -4.43 24.32 13.27
CA PRO A 19 -4.95 24.09 11.94
C PRO A 19 -6.00 22.97 11.99
N GLY A 20 -7.10 23.15 11.25
CA GLY A 20 -8.12 22.11 11.16
C GLY A 20 -7.57 20.80 10.59
N LEU A 21 -8.23 19.68 10.89
CA LEU A 21 -7.79 18.34 10.47
C LEU A 21 -7.51 18.24 8.96
N PHE A 22 -8.34 18.90 8.14
CA PHE A 22 -8.15 18.95 6.70
C PHE A 22 -6.86 19.66 6.27
N ALA A 23 -6.50 20.75 6.95
CA ALA A 23 -5.26 21.47 6.68
C ALA A 23 -4.03 20.62 7.04
N VAL A 24 -4.10 19.88 8.16
CA VAL A 24 -3.06 18.93 8.57
C VAL A 24 -2.94 17.77 7.57
N PHE A 25 -4.07 17.19 7.15
CA PHE A 25 -4.08 16.13 6.13
C PHE A 25 -3.46 16.59 4.81
N LYS A 26 -3.81 17.79 4.33
CA LYS A 26 -3.23 18.38 3.12
C LYS A 26 -1.73 18.64 3.27
N ALA A 27 -1.30 19.11 4.44
CA ALA A 27 0.12 19.30 4.74
C ALA A 27 0.87 17.96 4.76
N ALA A 28 0.26 16.91 5.33
CA ALA A 28 0.80 15.55 5.33
C ALA A 28 0.97 15.04 3.90
N LEU A 29 -0.05 15.13 3.04
CA LEU A 29 0.05 14.74 1.62
C LEU A 29 1.24 15.42 0.92
N GLY A 30 1.39 16.74 1.09
CA GLY A 30 2.49 17.49 0.48
C GLY A 30 3.87 17.15 1.08
N ARG A 31 3.93 16.74 2.34
CA ARG A 31 5.15 16.22 2.98
C ARG A 31 5.53 14.87 2.36
N GLU A 32 4.59 13.92 2.38
CA GLU A 32 4.80 12.55 1.90
C GLU A 32 5.20 12.52 0.43
N TRP A 33 4.53 13.30 -0.41
CA TRP A 33 4.85 13.40 -1.84
C TRP A 33 6.31 13.82 -2.06
N ARG A 34 6.75 14.87 -1.35
CA ARG A 34 8.13 15.37 -1.47
C ARG A 34 9.15 14.38 -0.93
N MET A 35 8.84 13.66 0.14
CA MET A 35 9.76 12.68 0.73
C MET A 35 9.93 11.47 -0.17
N GLN A 36 8.83 10.90 -0.68
CA GLN A 36 8.89 9.71 -1.52
C GLN A 36 9.53 9.98 -2.88
N VAL A 37 9.24 11.12 -3.52
CA VAL A 37 9.87 11.48 -4.81
C VAL A 37 11.38 11.67 -4.70
N ARG A 38 11.89 12.06 -3.52
CA ARG A 38 13.34 12.14 -3.27
C ARG A 38 13.99 10.77 -3.11
N ARG A 39 13.24 9.76 -2.70
CA ARG A 39 13.70 8.36 -2.57
C ARG A 39 13.36 7.56 -3.82
N ARG A 40 13.97 7.94 -4.94
CA ARG A 40 13.68 7.32 -6.25
C ARG A 40 13.90 5.81 -6.28
N GLY A 41 14.85 5.29 -5.50
CA GLY A 41 15.09 3.85 -5.37
C GLY A 41 13.85 3.09 -4.89
N ASP A 42 13.16 3.62 -3.87
CA ASP A 42 11.96 3.00 -3.29
C ASP A 42 10.79 2.96 -4.29
N LEU A 43 10.78 3.89 -5.26
CA LEU A 43 9.76 3.95 -6.32
C LEU A 43 10.09 3.06 -7.51
N VAL A 44 11.35 3.06 -7.95
CA VAL A 44 11.79 2.36 -9.16
C VAL A 44 11.94 0.86 -8.91
N ASN A 45 12.43 0.46 -7.73
CA ASN A 45 12.73 -0.94 -7.46
C ASN A 45 11.49 -1.85 -7.61
N PRO A 46 10.31 -1.55 -7.04
CA PRO A 46 9.11 -2.38 -7.22
C PRO A 46 8.66 -2.49 -8.68
N LEU A 47 8.77 -1.40 -9.46
CA LEU A 47 8.39 -1.39 -10.86
C LEU A 47 9.33 -2.25 -11.72
N VAL A 48 10.64 -2.13 -11.48
CA VAL A 48 11.64 -2.97 -12.14
C VAL A 48 11.45 -4.43 -11.75
N PHE A 49 11.20 -4.72 -10.47
CA PHE A 49 10.94 -6.08 -10.01
C PHE A 49 9.70 -6.69 -10.69
N PHE A 50 8.59 -5.93 -10.75
CA PHE A 50 7.38 -6.34 -11.46
C PHE A 50 7.66 -6.67 -12.93
N ALA A 51 8.34 -5.75 -13.63
CA ALA A 51 8.71 -5.95 -15.03
C ALA A 51 9.64 -7.15 -15.21
N LEU A 52 10.65 -7.32 -14.36
CA LEU A 52 11.59 -8.44 -14.42
C LEU A 52 10.88 -9.77 -14.25
N VAL A 53 9.98 -9.93 -13.26
CA VAL A 53 9.25 -11.19 -13.08
C VAL A 53 8.44 -11.52 -14.34
N VAL A 54 7.75 -10.54 -14.92
CA VAL A 54 6.95 -10.76 -16.13
C VAL A 54 7.81 -11.03 -17.37
N VAL A 55 8.95 -10.36 -17.53
CA VAL A 55 9.88 -10.54 -18.67
C VAL A 55 10.65 -11.85 -18.58
N LEU A 56 11.02 -12.28 -17.39
CA LEU A 56 11.76 -13.52 -17.20
C LEU A 56 10.86 -14.76 -17.31
N PHE A 57 9.55 -14.63 -17.07
CA PHE A 57 8.64 -15.77 -17.08
C PHE A 57 8.62 -16.50 -18.45
N PRO A 58 8.43 -15.83 -19.60
CA PRO A 58 8.50 -16.47 -20.92
C PRO A 58 9.88 -17.04 -21.29
N LEU A 59 10.95 -16.68 -20.56
CA LEU A 59 12.28 -17.28 -20.76
C LEU A 59 12.44 -18.60 -19.97
N GLY A 60 11.69 -18.74 -18.87
CA GLY A 60 11.66 -19.96 -18.07
C GLY A 60 10.73 -21.05 -18.61
N ILE A 61 9.82 -20.69 -19.51
CA ILE A 61 8.87 -21.60 -20.17
C ILE A 61 8.89 -21.39 -21.69
N SER A 62 8.12 -22.17 -22.47
CA SER A 62 7.99 -21.90 -23.90
C SER A 62 7.20 -20.61 -24.17
N PRO A 63 7.70 -19.69 -25.01
CA PRO A 63 7.04 -18.41 -25.33
C PRO A 63 5.96 -18.58 -26.41
N THR A 64 5.13 -19.62 -26.29
CA THR A 64 3.99 -19.88 -27.18
C THR A 64 2.70 -19.37 -26.55
N GLU A 65 1.81 -18.82 -27.37
CA GLU A 65 0.52 -18.26 -26.93
C GLU A 65 -0.32 -19.26 -26.13
N ASP A 66 -0.38 -20.52 -26.60
CA ASP A 66 -1.13 -21.61 -25.97
C ASP A 66 -0.74 -21.88 -24.51
N ILE A 67 0.50 -21.54 -24.14
CA ILE A 67 1.02 -21.73 -22.77
C ILE A 67 0.94 -20.41 -22.00
N LEU A 68 1.26 -19.28 -22.63
CA LEU A 68 1.49 -18.01 -21.96
C LEU A 68 0.20 -17.26 -21.63
N ALA A 69 -0.78 -17.26 -22.54
CA ALA A 69 -2.03 -16.53 -22.34
C ALA A 69 -2.86 -17.05 -21.15
N PRO A 70 -3.01 -18.38 -20.93
CA PRO A 70 -3.76 -18.91 -19.78
C PRO A 70 -3.11 -18.60 -18.43
N VAL A 71 -1.78 -18.50 -18.37
CA VAL A 71 -1.04 -18.24 -17.12
C VAL A 71 -0.80 -16.75 -16.86
N ALA A 72 -0.99 -15.89 -17.87
CA ALA A 72 -0.76 -14.44 -17.78
C ALA A 72 -1.43 -13.77 -16.56
N PRO A 73 -2.69 -14.07 -16.21
CA PRO A 73 -3.31 -13.53 -15.00
C PRO A 73 -2.53 -13.86 -13.74
N GLY A 74 -2.11 -15.11 -13.59
CA GLY A 74 -1.36 -15.56 -12.42
C GLY A 74 -0.01 -14.86 -12.32
N VAL A 75 0.73 -14.78 -13.42
CA VAL A 75 2.06 -14.15 -13.49
C VAL A 75 1.97 -12.67 -13.11
N LEU A 76 1.03 -11.92 -13.71
CA LEU A 76 0.85 -10.50 -13.43
C LEU A 76 0.47 -10.23 -11.97
N TRP A 77 -0.44 -11.03 -11.40
CA TRP A 77 -0.86 -10.85 -10.01
C TRP A 77 0.22 -11.24 -9.00
N VAL A 78 0.95 -12.33 -9.23
CA VAL A 78 2.08 -12.70 -8.37
C VAL A 78 3.17 -11.65 -8.44
N ALA A 79 3.52 -11.18 -9.64
CA ALA A 79 4.50 -10.11 -9.82
C ALA A 79 4.06 -8.82 -9.10
N ALA A 80 2.80 -8.42 -9.24
CA ALA A 80 2.25 -7.22 -8.61
C ALA A 80 2.23 -7.34 -7.07
N LEU A 81 1.89 -8.51 -6.53
CA LEU A 81 1.91 -8.79 -5.10
C LEU A 81 3.32 -8.69 -4.53
N LEU A 82 4.31 -9.31 -5.18
CA LEU A 82 5.70 -9.28 -4.72
C LEU A 82 6.28 -7.86 -4.79
N ALA A 83 5.98 -7.12 -5.85
CA ALA A 83 6.34 -5.71 -5.96
C ALA A 83 5.70 -4.88 -4.83
N THR A 84 4.43 -5.13 -4.51
CA THR A 84 3.71 -4.45 -3.41
C THR A 84 4.33 -4.79 -2.05
N LEU A 85 4.65 -6.06 -1.78
CA LEU A 85 5.32 -6.47 -0.54
C LEU A 85 6.67 -5.78 -0.37
N MET A 86 7.47 -5.73 -1.44
CA MET A 86 8.77 -5.06 -1.41
C MET A 86 8.65 -3.55 -1.16
N SER A 87 7.63 -2.92 -1.74
CA SER A 87 7.33 -1.49 -1.55
C SER A 87 6.90 -1.16 -0.12
N LEU A 88 6.17 -2.06 0.55
CA LEU A 88 5.57 -1.81 1.86
C LEU A 88 6.49 -2.06 3.05
N ASP A 89 7.54 -2.88 2.94
CA ASP A 89 8.47 -3.18 4.05
C ASP A 89 9.13 -1.90 4.62
N ALA A 90 9.35 -0.90 3.77
CA ALA A 90 9.94 0.39 4.15
C ALA A 90 8.91 1.49 4.46
N LEU A 91 7.60 1.19 4.53
CA LEU A 91 6.56 2.22 4.57
C LEU A 91 6.60 3.10 5.84
N PHE A 92 6.67 2.50 7.03
CA PHE A 92 6.63 3.23 8.31
C PHE A 92 7.96 3.23 9.07
N ARG A 93 8.84 2.29 8.77
CA ARG A 93 10.11 2.11 9.47
C ARG A 93 11.02 3.35 9.47
N PRO A 94 11.18 4.10 8.37
CA PRO A 94 12.02 5.30 8.37
C PRO A 94 11.51 6.39 9.32
N ASP A 95 10.19 6.55 9.43
CA ASP A 95 9.56 7.56 10.29
C ASP A 95 9.64 7.17 11.78
N LEU A 96 9.72 5.87 12.07
CA LEU A 96 9.98 5.37 13.42
C LEU A 96 11.46 5.62 13.79
N LEU A 97 12.39 5.27 12.89
CA LEU A 97 13.83 5.42 13.16
C LEU A 97 14.31 6.87 13.28
N ASP A 98 13.64 7.83 12.63
CA ASP A 98 14.01 9.24 12.67
C ASP A 98 13.25 10.07 13.74
N GLY A 99 12.39 9.42 14.53
CA GLY A 99 11.62 10.08 15.58
C GLY A 99 10.36 10.83 15.10
N SER A 100 10.05 10.79 13.80
CA SER A 100 8.92 11.53 13.23
C SER A 100 7.57 11.01 13.74
N LEU A 101 7.46 9.70 13.98
CA LEU A 101 6.20 9.08 14.37
C LEU A 101 5.83 9.43 15.82
N GLU A 102 6.82 9.47 16.70
CA GLU A 102 6.75 9.95 18.08
C GLU A 102 6.28 11.40 18.10
N GLN A 103 6.88 12.25 17.26
CA GLN A 103 6.46 13.64 17.13
C GLN A 103 5.00 13.75 16.66
N GLN A 104 4.58 12.93 15.69
CA GLN A 104 3.19 12.91 15.23
C GLN A 104 2.22 12.52 16.36
N LEU A 105 2.58 11.56 17.21
CA LEU A 105 1.78 11.16 18.37
C LEU A 105 1.66 12.28 19.42
N VAL A 106 2.73 13.03 19.66
CA VAL A 106 2.74 14.15 20.63
C VAL A 106 1.87 15.32 20.16
N THR A 107 1.66 15.49 18.85
CA THR A 107 0.86 16.61 18.31
C THR A 107 -0.62 16.56 18.69
N GLY A 108 -1.14 15.41 19.15
CA GLY A 108 -2.55 15.25 19.54
C GLY A 108 -3.55 15.11 18.38
N TYR A 109 -3.09 15.12 17.13
CA TYR A 109 -3.95 14.82 15.97
C TYR A 109 -4.18 13.31 15.81
N PRO A 110 -5.34 12.88 15.29
CA PRO A 110 -5.58 11.47 15.00
C PRO A 110 -4.60 10.96 13.94
N LEU A 111 -3.96 9.82 14.21
CA LEU A 111 -3.00 9.20 13.29
C LEU A 111 -3.65 8.62 12.04
N ALA A 112 -4.91 8.19 12.09
CA ALA A 112 -5.56 7.50 10.97
C ALA A 112 -5.58 8.34 9.67
N PRO A 113 -5.95 9.63 9.69
CA PRO A 113 -5.82 10.50 8.51
C PRO A 113 -4.38 10.68 8.03
N LEU A 114 -3.40 10.77 8.93
CA LEU A 114 -1.98 10.94 8.56
C LEU A 114 -1.43 9.68 7.88
N ALA A 115 -1.77 8.52 8.43
CA ALA A 115 -1.43 7.22 7.84
C ALA A 115 -2.09 7.05 6.47
N LEU A 116 -3.36 7.44 6.32
CA LEU A 116 -4.06 7.41 5.04
C LEU A 116 -3.39 8.35 4.01
N ALA A 117 -2.96 9.55 4.42
CA ALA A 117 -2.23 10.46 3.53
C ALA A 117 -0.93 9.83 3.01
N LYS A 118 -0.14 9.22 3.89
CA LYS A 118 1.09 8.52 3.54
C LYS A 118 0.86 7.35 2.61
N LEU A 119 -0.12 6.52 2.95
CA LEU A 119 -0.48 5.36 2.14
C LEU A 119 -1.04 5.75 0.77
N GLY A 120 -1.85 6.81 0.70
CA GLY A 120 -2.39 7.32 -0.55
C GLY A 120 -1.29 7.79 -1.50
N VAL A 121 -0.32 8.56 -1.00
CA VAL A 121 0.85 8.96 -1.79
C VAL A 121 1.69 7.75 -2.20
N HIS A 122 1.91 6.80 -1.28
CA HIS A 122 2.65 5.57 -1.55
C HIS A 122 2.01 4.77 -2.69
N TRP A 123 0.72 4.47 -2.58
CA TRP A 123 -0.03 3.73 -3.58
C TRP A 123 -0.05 4.44 -4.93
N LEU A 124 -0.22 5.77 -4.95
CA LEU A 124 -0.16 6.57 -6.17
C LEU A 124 1.21 6.53 -6.85
N LEU A 125 2.30 6.49 -6.09
CA LEU A 125 3.64 6.50 -6.66
C LEU A 125 4.17 5.09 -7.00
N SER A 126 3.67 4.04 -6.36
CA SER A 126 4.11 2.65 -6.59
C SER A 126 3.16 1.87 -7.49
N SER A 127 1.86 1.86 -7.17
CA SER A 127 0.88 1.00 -7.83
C SER A 127 0.34 1.62 -9.12
N LEU A 128 0.17 2.95 -9.18
CA LEU A 128 -0.34 3.59 -10.40
C LEU A 128 0.62 3.39 -11.60
N PRO A 129 1.94 3.61 -11.48
CA PRO A 129 2.85 3.32 -12.60
C PRO A 129 2.89 1.83 -12.96
N LEU A 130 2.74 0.94 -11.96
CA LEU A 130 2.63 -0.51 -12.19
C LEU A 130 1.40 -0.84 -13.04
N ILE A 131 0.24 -0.29 -12.69
CA ILE A 131 -1.01 -0.46 -13.43
C ILE A 131 -0.87 0.10 -14.85
N LEU A 132 -0.22 1.25 -15.03
CA LEU A 132 0.02 1.82 -16.36
C LEU A 132 1.02 1.02 -17.19
N LEU A 133 1.97 0.33 -16.56
CA LEU A 133 2.91 -0.57 -17.22
C LEU A 133 2.28 -1.92 -17.59
N SER A 134 1.25 -2.34 -16.85
CA SER A 134 0.63 -3.66 -17.00
C SER A 134 0.08 -3.98 -18.40
N PRO A 135 -0.51 -3.06 -19.19
CA PRO A 135 -0.99 -3.38 -20.54
C PRO A 135 0.15 -3.78 -21.49
N PHE A 136 1.29 -3.09 -21.38
CA PHE A 136 2.47 -3.41 -22.18
C PHE A 136 2.98 -4.83 -21.86
N LEU A 137 3.04 -5.16 -20.57
CA LEU A 137 3.45 -6.48 -20.12
C LEU A 137 2.39 -7.57 -20.40
N GLY A 138 1.11 -7.22 -20.37
CA GLY A 138 0.01 -8.11 -20.71
C GLY A 138 0.05 -8.54 -22.18
N ILE A 139 0.33 -7.59 -23.09
CA ILE A 139 0.53 -7.91 -24.51
C ILE A 139 1.72 -8.87 -24.69
N MET A 140 2.80 -8.67 -23.94
CA MET A 140 3.98 -9.55 -23.98
C MET A 140 3.66 -10.99 -23.53
N LEU A 141 2.63 -11.17 -22.70
CA LEU A 141 2.14 -12.47 -22.25
C LEU A 141 0.99 -13.02 -23.12
N TYR A 142 0.76 -12.46 -24.30
CA TYR A 142 -0.36 -12.78 -25.20
C TYR A 142 -1.75 -12.63 -24.55
N LEU A 143 -1.91 -11.66 -23.65
CA LEU A 143 -3.21 -11.37 -23.05
C LEU A 143 -4.14 -10.68 -24.08
N PRO A 144 -5.34 -11.22 -24.35
CA PRO A 144 -6.27 -10.67 -25.34
C PRO A 144 -6.69 -9.24 -25.00
N TRP A 145 -7.02 -8.45 -26.03
CA TRP A 145 -7.31 -7.02 -25.89
C TRP A 145 -8.53 -6.77 -24.99
N GLU A 146 -9.52 -7.65 -25.05
CA GLU A 146 -10.75 -7.62 -24.25
C GLU A 146 -10.47 -7.77 -22.75
N ALA A 147 -9.39 -8.47 -22.38
CA ALA A 147 -8.99 -8.70 -21.00
C ALA A 147 -8.13 -7.56 -20.41
N GLN A 148 -7.57 -6.67 -21.24
CA GLN A 148 -6.68 -5.58 -20.80
C GLN A 148 -7.39 -4.59 -19.88
N GLY A 149 -8.60 -4.17 -20.24
CA GLY A 149 -9.40 -3.24 -19.43
C GLY A 149 -9.79 -3.84 -18.08
N VAL A 150 -10.16 -5.12 -18.08
CA VAL A 150 -10.48 -5.86 -16.86
C VAL A 150 -9.25 -6.02 -15.97
N MET A 151 -8.10 -6.33 -16.55
CA MET A 151 -6.82 -6.40 -15.83
C MET A 151 -6.50 -5.07 -15.14
N MET A 152 -6.58 -3.95 -15.85
CA MET A 152 -6.30 -2.63 -15.27
C MET A 152 -7.24 -2.31 -14.10
N LEU A 153 -8.54 -2.56 -14.26
CA LEU A 153 -9.52 -2.33 -13.19
C LEU A 153 -9.32 -3.29 -12.01
N ALA A 154 -9.02 -4.55 -12.26
CA ALA A 154 -8.76 -5.54 -11.23
C ALA A 154 -7.49 -5.20 -10.45
N LEU A 155 -6.41 -4.79 -11.13
CA LEU A 155 -5.17 -4.32 -10.49
C LEU A 155 -5.39 -3.01 -9.73
N LEU A 156 -6.22 -2.09 -10.21
CA LEU A 156 -6.56 -0.85 -9.51
C LEU A 156 -7.22 -1.15 -8.16
N LEU A 157 -8.29 -1.93 -8.15
CA LEU A 157 -9.02 -2.31 -6.93
C LEU A 157 -8.18 -3.21 -6.02
N GLY A 158 -7.49 -4.17 -6.64
CA GLY A 158 -6.63 -5.13 -5.98
C GLY A 158 -5.45 -4.52 -5.28
N SER A 159 -4.63 -3.76 -6.00
CA SER A 159 -3.45 -3.09 -5.43
C SER A 159 -3.83 -2.13 -4.31
N LEU A 160 -5.00 -1.49 -4.40
CA LEU A 160 -5.52 -0.64 -3.33
C LEU A 160 -5.84 -1.47 -2.07
N ALA A 161 -6.57 -2.57 -2.22
CA ALA A 161 -6.85 -3.50 -1.13
C ALA A 161 -5.57 -4.09 -0.54
N LEU A 162 -4.65 -4.59 -1.37
CA LEU A 162 -3.35 -5.13 -0.96
C LEU A 162 -2.53 -4.10 -0.19
N SER A 163 -2.44 -2.85 -0.69
CA SER A 163 -1.68 -1.79 -0.04
C SER A 163 -2.24 -1.42 1.34
N LEU A 164 -3.57 -1.35 1.47
CA LEU A 164 -4.23 -1.06 2.74
C LEU A 164 -4.03 -2.18 3.76
N VAL A 165 -4.24 -3.43 3.35
CA VAL A 165 -4.05 -4.59 4.23
C VAL A 165 -2.57 -4.76 4.59
N GLY A 166 -1.67 -4.62 3.63
CA GLY A 166 -0.23 -4.73 3.86
C GLY A 166 0.33 -3.62 4.74
N ALA A 167 -0.23 -2.40 4.64
CA ALA A 167 0.13 -1.32 5.56
C ALA A 167 -0.25 -1.61 7.02
N ILE A 168 -1.31 -2.38 7.28
CA ILE A 168 -1.62 -2.86 8.64
C ILE A 168 -0.49 -3.76 9.14
N GLY A 169 -0.04 -4.71 8.32
CA GLY A 169 1.11 -5.56 8.64
C GLY A 169 2.36 -4.75 8.92
N ALA A 170 2.71 -3.83 8.01
CA ALA A 170 3.87 -2.96 8.15
C ALA A 170 3.82 -2.11 9.43
N ALA A 171 2.64 -1.63 9.83
CA ALA A 171 2.47 -0.87 11.06
C ALA A 171 2.67 -1.74 12.32
N LEU A 172 2.16 -2.97 12.31
CA LEU A 172 2.30 -3.91 13.44
C LEU A 172 3.74 -4.42 13.59
N THR A 173 4.50 -4.50 12.50
CA THR A 173 5.88 -5.00 12.50
C THR A 173 6.94 -3.90 12.45
N ALA A 174 6.55 -2.62 12.40
CA ALA A 174 7.48 -1.49 12.27
C ALA A 174 8.55 -1.46 13.38
N GLY A 175 8.17 -1.78 14.62
CA GLY A 175 9.07 -1.81 15.78
C GLY A 175 9.91 -3.09 15.92
N VAL A 176 9.68 -4.11 15.08
CA VAL A 176 10.40 -5.38 15.15
C VAL A 176 11.49 -5.38 14.08
N GLY A 177 12.76 -5.47 14.46
CA GLY A 177 13.91 -5.42 13.53
C GLY A 177 13.92 -6.48 12.41
N LYS A 178 13.00 -7.46 12.43
CA LYS A 178 12.78 -8.51 11.40
C LYS A 178 11.46 -8.31 10.63
N SER A 179 11.12 -7.06 10.31
CA SER A 179 9.85 -6.62 9.70
C SER A 179 9.36 -7.49 8.53
N GLY A 180 10.19 -7.75 7.52
CA GLY A 180 9.70 -8.29 6.24
C GLY A 180 9.06 -9.68 6.29
N VAL A 181 9.63 -10.64 7.02
CA VAL A 181 9.09 -12.01 7.09
C VAL A 181 7.82 -12.06 7.93
N LEU A 182 7.83 -11.39 9.09
CA LEU A 182 6.68 -11.37 10.00
C LEU A 182 5.49 -10.65 9.37
N MET A 183 5.76 -9.54 8.68
CA MET A 183 4.76 -8.81 7.89
C MET A 183 4.13 -9.73 6.85
N THR A 184 4.96 -10.42 6.06
CA THR A 184 4.47 -11.30 4.99
C THR A 184 3.60 -12.43 5.54
N LEU A 185 4.03 -13.09 6.63
CA LEU A 185 3.28 -14.18 7.25
C LEU A 185 1.91 -13.73 7.77
N LEU A 186 1.82 -12.53 8.35
CA LEU A 186 0.58 -11.97 8.89
C LEU A 186 -0.41 -11.61 7.77
N VAL A 187 0.10 -11.04 6.67
CA VAL A 187 -0.70 -10.41 5.63
C VAL A 187 -1.13 -11.40 4.54
N LEU A 188 -0.32 -12.43 4.27
CA LEU A 188 -0.58 -13.42 3.22
C LEU A 188 -2.00 -14.04 3.23
N PRO A 189 -2.58 -14.48 4.37
CA PRO A 189 -3.94 -15.03 4.36
C PRO A 189 -5.00 -14.04 3.84
N PHE A 190 -4.79 -12.74 4.04
CA PHE A 190 -5.69 -11.69 3.55
C PHE A 190 -5.43 -11.32 2.09
N TYR A 191 -4.25 -11.62 1.55
CA TYR A 191 -3.93 -11.40 0.14
C TYR A 191 -4.56 -12.46 -0.76
N ILE A 192 -4.72 -13.69 -0.27
CA ILE A 192 -5.29 -14.80 -1.05
C ILE A 192 -6.66 -14.44 -1.66
N PRO A 193 -7.66 -13.93 -0.92
CA PRO A 193 -8.93 -13.52 -1.51
C PRO A 193 -8.78 -12.49 -2.64
N VAL A 194 -7.89 -11.51 -2.46
CA VAL A 194 -7.65 -10.47 -3.47
C VAL A 194 -7.04 -11.09 -4.74
N LEU A 195 -6.09 -12.02 -4.59
CA LEU A 195 -5.50 -12.73 -5.73
C LEU A 195 -6.52 -13.63 -6.45
N ILE A 196 -7.36 -14.34 -5.71
CA ILE A 196 -8.38 -15.23 -6.28
C ILE A 196 -9.35 -14.41 -7.14
N PHE A 197 -9.92 -13.33 -6.60
CA PHE A 197 -10.86 -12.53 -7.36
C PHE A 197 -10.16 -11.72 -8.47
N GLY A 198 -8.93 -11.26 -8.23
CA GLY A 198 -8.09 -10.59 -9.21
C GLY A 198 -7.80 -11.41 -10.46
N THR A 199 -7.25 -12.61 -10.25
CA THR A 199 -6.95 -13.54 -11.33
C THR A 199 -8.23 -14.07 -11.98
N GLY A 200 -9.26 -14.36 -11.20
CA GLY A 200 -10.57 -14.80 -11.68
C GLY A 200 -11.27 -13.79 -12.58
N ALA A 201 -11.17 -12.48 -12.28
CA ALA A 201 -11.69 -11.42 -13.15
C ALA A 201 -11.07 -11.47 -14.55
N MET A 202 -9.74 -11.60 -14.61
CA MET A 202 -9.01 -11.68 -15.88
C MET A 202 -9.30 -12.98 -16.63
N GLN A 203 -9.36 -14.12 -15.94
CA GLN A 203 -9.72 -15.41 -16.55
C GLN A 203 -11.15 -15.39 -17.13
N ALA A 204 -12.10 -14.77 -16.43
CA ALA A 204 -13.45 -14.57 -16.94
C ALA A 204 -13.43 -13.74 -18.23
N ALA A 205 -12.62 -12.68 -18.29
CA ALA A 205 -12.49 -11.86 -19.49
C ALA A 205 -11.83 -12.60 -20.67
N ILE A 206 -10.77 -13.37 -20.41
CA ILE A 206 -10.08 -14.21 -21.42
C ILE A 206 -11.05 -15.24 -22.02
N SER A 207 -11.93 -15.82 -21.22
CA SER A 207 -12.92 -16.81 -21.66
C SER A 207 -14.18 -16.20 -22.29
N GLY A 208 -14.24 -14.88 -22.47
CA GLY A 208 -15.41 -14.17 -23.01
C GLY A 208 -16.60 -14.07 -22.04
N GLY A 209 -16.39 -14.41 -20.77
CA GLY A 209 -17.38 -14.30 -19.69
C GLY A 209 -17.42 -12.91 -19.03
N SER A 210 -18.32 -12.76 -18.07
CA SER A 210 -18.46 -11.51 -17.30
C SER A 210 -17.50 -11.46 -16.11
N ALA A 211 -16.64 -10.45 -16.07
CA ALA A 211 -15.74 -10.19 -14.94
C ALA A 211 -16.43 -9.48 -13.75
N MET A 212 -17.69 -9.06 -13.89
CA MET A 212 -18.35 -8.16 -12.93
C MET A 212 -18.48 -8.74 -11.53
N ALA A 213 -18.72 -10.04 -11.39
CA ALA A 213 -18.83 -10.68 -10.07
C ALA A 213 -17.49 -10.64 -9.30
N HIS A 214 -16.38 -10.87 -10.00
CA HIS A 214 -15.05 -10.82 -9.41
C HIS A 214 -14.65 -9.37 -9.09
N LEU A 215 -14.94 -8.43 -9.99
CA LEU A 215 -14.66 -7.00 -9.79
C LEU A 215 -15.49 -6.39 -8.65
N SER A 216 -16.74 -6.80 -8.48
CA SER A 216 -17.59 -6.32 -7.38
C SER A 216 -17.09 -6.80 -6.02
N LEU A 217 -16.63 -8.06 -5.94
CA LEU A 217 -15.99 -8.60 -4.73
C LEU A 217 -14.65 -7.92 -4.43
N LEU A 218 -13.82 -7.66 -5.44
CA LEU A 218 -12.62 -6.83 -5.28
C LEU A 218 -12.95 -5.42 -4.78
N GLY A 219 -13.98 -4.80 -5.36
CA GLY A 219 -14.47 -3.49 -4.92
C GLY A 219 -14.95 -3.51 -3.47
N ALA A 220 -15.67 -4.56 -3.06
CA ALA A 220 -16.11 -4.74 -1.68
C ALA A 220 -14.93 -4.91 -0.71
N LEU A 221 -13.91 -5.71 -1.09
CA LEU A 221 -12.68 -5.87 -0.30
C LEU A 221 -11.91 -4.56 -0.19
N ALA A 222 -11.78 -3.79 -1.29
CA ALA A 222 -11.15 -2.48 -1.28
C ALA A 222 -11.93 -1.48 -0.40
N ALA A 223 -13.25 -1.45 -0.49
CA ALA A 223 -14.10 -0.59 0.34
C ALA A 223 -13.98 -0.92 1.84
N LEU A 224 -13.97 -2.22 2.18
CA LEU A 224 -13.74 -2.70 3.53
C LEU A 224 -12.34 -2.31 4.04
N ALA A 225 -11.32 -2.46 3.20
CA ALA A 225 -9.95 -2.08 3.55
C ALA A 225 -9.84 -0.56 3.77
N ILE A 226 -10.45 0.27 2.92
CA ILE A 226 -10.43 1.74 3.05
C ILE A 226 -11.07 2.19 4.37
N THR A 227 -12.14 1.52 4.79
CA THR A 227 -12.87 1.87 6.01
C THR A 227 -12.16 1.40 7.28
N LEU A 228 -11.61 0.19 7.30
CA LEU A 228 -11.03 -0.41 8.52
C LEU A 228 -9.52 -0.19 8.66
N ALA A 229 -8.75 -0.20 7.57
CA ALA A 229 -7.30 -0.16 7.63
C ALA A 229 -6.73 1.10 8.30
N PRO A 230 -7.24 2.32 8.09
CA PRO A 230 -6.66 3.52 8.71
C PRO A 230 -6.66 3.46 10.23
N TRP A 231 -7.70 2.85 10.82
CA TRP A 231 -7.82 2.67 12.27
C TRP A 231 -6.87 1.58 12.77
N ALA A 232 -6.79 0.45 12.06
CA ALA A 232 -5.88 -0.64 12.40
C ALA A 232 -4.41 -0.21 12.29
N ILE A 233 -4.05 0.53 11.24
CA ILE A 233 -2.71 1.13 11.06
C ILE A 233 -2.40 2.07 12.22
N ALA A 234 -3.31 3.00 12.54
CA ALA A 234 -3.10 3.94 13.64
C ALA A 234 -2.91 3.24 15.00
N ALA A 235 -3.62 2.14 15.25
CA ALA A 235 -3.43 1.33 16.45
C ALA A 235 -2.07 0.60 16.44
N GLY A 236 -1.70 -0.01 15.31
CA GLY A 236 -0.40 -0.69 15.16
C GLY A 236 0.78 0.25 15.37
N LEU A 237 0.73 1.45 14.81
CA LEU A 237 1.78 2.46 14.97
C LEU A 237 1.94 2.93 16.43
N LYS A 238 0.83 3.05 17.19
CA LYS A 238 0.91 3.38 18.63
C LYS A 238 1.60 2.29 19.43
N ILE A 239 1.31 1.03 19.12
CA ILE A 239 1.94 -0.13 19.76
C ILE A 239 3.43 -0.16 19.42
N ALA A 240 3.80 0.08 18.16
CA ALA A 240 5.18 0.09 17.71
C ALA A 240 6.03 1.13 18.46
N VAL A 241 5.52 2.35 18.65
CA VAL A 241 6.23 3.41 19.39
C VAL A 241 6.29 3.15 20.89
N SER A 242 5.27 2.51 21.47
CA SER A 242 5.25 2.22 22.92
C SER A 242 6.05 0.97 23.30
N GLY A 243 6.51 0.20 22.31
CA GLY A 243 7.26 -1.05 22.50
C GLY A 243 8.77 -0.86 22.60
N GLU A 244 9.27 0.36 22.41
CA GLU A 244 10.66 0.78 22.66
C GLU A 244 10.82 1.35 24.08
#